data_AF-A0A1W9HMJ8-F1
#
_entry.id   AF-A0A1W9HMJ8-F1
#
_cell.length_a   1.000
_cell.length_b   1.000
_cell.length_c   1.000
_cell.angle_alpha   90.00
_cell.angle_beta   90.00
_cell.angle_gamma   90.00
#
_symmetry.space_group_name_H-M   'P 1'
#
loop_
_entity.id
_entity.type
_entity.pdbx_description
1 polymer ?
#
loop_
_entity_poly.entity_id
_entity_poly.type
_entity_poly.pdbx_seq_one_letter_code
_entity_poly.pdbx_strand_id
1 'polypeptide(L)'
;MIIYEVTLEIDFEIIEEFQNWLIEHVNEMLATRCFTSAEIFTETPKLLPADGANSRDSNHLNQSKAVVIHYKVGSESDLNEYFLRHASRLRAPAVRQFGAKFRAKRRVLKLGLS
;
A
#
# COMPACT_ATOMS: atom_id res chain seq x y z
N MET A 1 2.03 -14.86 12.31
CA MET A 1 1.32 -14.20 11.19
C MET A 1 2.33 -13.42 10.35
N ILE A 2 2.23 -13.48 9.03
CA ILE A 2 3.07 -12.70 8.10
C ILE A 2 2.17 -11.73 7.34
N ILE A 3 2.56 -10.46 7.30
CA ILE A 3 1.91 -9.41 6.52
C ILE A 3 2.93 -8.86 5.54
N TYR A 4 2.55 -8.80 4.27
CA TYR A 4 3.23 -7.97 3.29
C TYR A 4 2.50 -6.64 3.20
N GLU A 5 3.10 -5.59 3.76
CA GLU A 5 2.53 -4.25 3.76
C GLU A 5 3.03 -3.44 2.56
N VAL A 6 2.09 -2.73 1.94
CA VAL A 6 2.37 -1.70 0.94
C VAL A 6 1.81 -0.37 1.43
N THR A 7 2.68 0.63 1.59
CA THR A 7 2.27 2.02 1.80
C THR A 7 2.38 2.76 0.49
N LEU A 8 1.32 3.45 0.10
CA LEU A 8 1.21 4.26 -1.10
C LEU A 8 1.07 5.72 -0.72
N GLU A 9 1.81 6.57 -1.41
CA GLU A 9 1.59 8.02 -1.44
C GLU A 9 1.15 8.36 -2.86
N ILE A 10 -0.06 8.88 -3.02
CA ILE A 10 -0.72 9.05 -4.32
C ILE A 10 -1.06 10.52 -4.51
N ASP A 11 -0.63 11.11 -5.62
CA ASP A 11 -0.95 12.49 -5.97
C ASP A 11 -2.46 12.69 -6.17
N PHE A 12 -3.01 13.82 -5.70
CA PHE A 12 -4.45 14.09 -5.74
C PHE A 12 -4.98 14.19 -7.17
N GLU A 13 -4.13 14.58 -8.13
CA GLU A 13 -4.50 14.64 -9.55
C GLU A 13 -4.98 13.30 -10.11
N ILE A 14 -4.52 12.18 -9.54
CA ILE A 14 -4.82 10.82 -10.03
C ILE A 14 -5.59 9.99 -9.02
N ILE A 15 -6.03 10.56 -7.89
CA ILE A 15 -6.48 9.76 -6.76
C ILE A 15 -7.69 8.88 -7.08
N GLU A 16 -8.67 9.40 -7.82
CA GLU A 16 -9.89 8.66 -8.17
C GLU A 16 -9.59 7.49 -9.11
N GLU A 17 -8.82 7.76 -10.17
CA GLU A 17 -8.39 6.74 -11.13
C GLU A 17 -7.52 5.67 -10.45
N PHE A 18 -6.57 6.11 -9.61
CA PHE A 18 -5.69 5.21 -8.89
C PHE A 18 -6.47 4.32 -7.92
N GLN A 19 -7.47 4.86 -7.21
CA GLN A 19 -8.29 4.06 -6.29
C GLN A 19 -9.09 2.98 -7.02
N ASN A 20 -9.67 3.30 -8.18
CA ASN A 20 -10.37 2.32 -9.01
C ASN A 20 -9.41 1.21 -9.48
N TRP A 21 -8.24 1.59 -10.00
CA TRP A 21 -7.20 0.65 -10.39
C TRP A 21 -6.71 -0.20 -9.21
N LEU A 22 -6.57 0.39 -8.01
CA LEU A 22 -6.06 -0.30 -6.83
C LEU A 22 -6.98 -1.45 -6.40
N ILE A 23 -8.30 -1.29 -6.53
CA ILE A 23 -9.26 -2.36 -6.21
C ILE A 23 -9.05 -3.56 -7.14
N GLU A 24 -8.93 -3.32 -8.44
CA GLU A 24 -8.63 -4.37 -9.42
C GLU A 24 -7.27 -5.02 -9.16
N HIS A 25 -6.25 -4.21 -8.89
CA HIS A 25 -4.91 -4.68 -8.56
C HIS A 25 -4.88 -5.58 -7.30
N VAL A 26 -5.62 -5.21 -6.25
CA VAL A 26 -5.75 -6.05 -5.05
C VAL A 26 -6.40 -7.39 -5.38
N ASN A 27 -7.41 -7.42 -6.24
CA ASN A 27 -8.04 -8.66 -6.69
C ASN A 27 -7.06 -9.53 -7.50
N GLU A 28 -6.27 -8.95 -8.40
CA GLU A 28 -5.22 -9.67 -9.13
C GLU A 28 -4.15 -10.25 -8.20
N MET A 29 -3.77 -9.49 -7.16
CA MET A 29 -2.83 -9.95 -6.13
C MET A 29 -3.39 -11.16 -5.39
N LEU A 30 -4.66 -11.13 -4.96
CA LEU A 30 -5.32 -12.27 -4.32
C LEU A 30 -5.47 -13.48 -5.25
N ALA A 31 -5.72 -13.25 -6.55
CA ALA A 31 -5.86 -14.30 -7.55
C ALA A 31 -4.58 -15.14 -7.76
N THR A 32 -3.40 -14.62 -7.37
CA THR A 32 -2.15 -15.41 -7.36
C THR A 32 -2.17 -16.55 -6.36
N ARG A 33 -3.06 -16.51 -5.36
CA ARG A 33 -3.09 -17.41 -4.19
C ARG A 33 -1.86 -17.37 -3.29
N CYS A 34 -0.92 -16.45 -3.54
CA CYS A 34 0.19 -16.18 -2.62
C CYS A 34 -0.24 -15.41 -1.35
N PHE A 35 -1.45 -14.85 -1.36
CA PHE A 35 -2.03 -14.08 -0.26
C PHE A 35 -3.41 -14.64 0.11
N THR A 36 -3.72 -14.66 1.39
CA THR A 36 -4.99 -15.21 1.90
C THR A 36 -6.10 -14.15 2.04
N SER A 37 -5.71 -12.89 2.30
CA SER A 37 -6.61 -11.76 2.39
C SER A 37 -5.85 -10.46 2.14
N ALA A 38 -6.60 -9.38 1.90
CA ALA A 38 -6.07 -8.04 1.85
C ALA A 38 -7.01 -7.08 2.59
N GLU A 39 -6.43 -6.17 3.36
CA GLU A 39 -7.15 -5.06 3.99
C GLU A 39 -6.55 -3.73 3.52
N ILE A 40 -7.40 -2.78 3.11
CA ILE A 40 -7.00 -1.44 2.68
C ILE A 40 -7.38 -0.45 3.77
N PHE A 41 -6.42 0.36 4.19
CA PHE A 41 -6.57 1.40 5.21
C PHE A 41 -6.30 2.76 4.60
N THR A 42 -7.13 3.73 4.97
CA THR A 42 -6.93 5.15 4.67
C THR A 42 -6.91 5.92 5.97
N GLU A 43 -6.10 6.98 6.05
CA GLU A 43 -6.11 7.86 7.21
C GLU A 43 -7.44 8.61 7.29
N THR A 44 -8.09 8.55 8.45
CA THR A 44 -9.20 9.46 8.75
C THR A 44 -8.60 10.78 9.22
N PRO A 45 -9.01 11.94 8.68
CA PRO A 45 -8.63 13.24 9.22
C PRO A 45 -9.32 13.43 10.58
N LYS A 46 -8.78 12.81 11.63
CA LYS A 46 -9.13 13.12 13.01
C LYS A 46 -8.24 14.27 13.46
N LEU A 47 -8.88 15.36 13.87
CA LEU A 47 -8.28 16.40 14.70
C LEU A 47 -7.78 15.73 15.99
N LEU A 48 -6.53 15.29 16.01
CA LEU A 48 -5.84 15.05 17.27
C LEU A 48 -5.76 16.42 17.96
N PRO A 49 -6.14 16.55 19.25
CA PRO A 49 -5.83 17.73 20.03
C PRO A 49 -4.33 18.01 19.89
N ALA A 50 -3.98 19.25 19.60
CA ALA A 50 -2.61 19.69 19.40
C ALA A 50 -1.84 19.74 20.72
N ASP A 51 -1.70 18.59 21.39
CA ASP A 51 -0.90 18.50 22.60
C ASP A 51 0.53 18.17 22.21
N GLY A 52 1.26 19.23 21.83
CA GLY A 52 2.66 19.36 22.22
C GLY A 52 3.73 18.71 21.35
N ALA A 53 3.55 18.58 20.04
CA ALA A 53 4.69 18.32 19.16
C ALA A 53 4.55 19.00 17.78
N ASN A 54 5.35 20.03 17.57
CA ASN A 54 5.75 20.49 16.24
C ASN A 54 6.26 19.29 15.42
N SER A 55 5.57 18.91 14.34
CA SER A 55 6.14 18.44 13.07
C SER A 55 4.97 17.96 12.20
N ARG A 56 4.69 18.46 11.00
CA ARG A 56 5.52 19.16 10.03
C ARG A 56 4.65 20.18 9.33
N ASP A 57 5.20 21.39 9.13
CA ASP A 57 4.99 22.21 7.95
C ASP A 57 3.61 22.10 7.29
N SER A 58 2.63 22.72 7.92
CA SER A 58 1.40 23.21 7.28
C SER A 58 1.66 24.32 6.24
N ASN A 59 2.83 24.29 5.58
CA ASN A 59 3.25 25.23 4.55
C ASN A 59 3.90 24.57 3.32
N HIS A 60 3.69 23.27 3.12
CA HIS A 60 3.61 22.67 1.79
C HIS A 60 2.29 21.91 1.74
N LEU A 61 1.37 22.39 0.92
CA LEU A 61 0.11 21.71 0.66
C LEU A 61 0.41 20.23 0.34
N ASN A 62 0.00 19.35 1.25
CA ASN A 62 -0.13 17.92 1.04
C ASN A 62 -0.91 17.70 -0.26
N GLN A 63 -0.22 17.52 -1.39
CA GLN A 63 -0.88 17.19 -2.66
C GLN A 63 -1.06 15.67 -2.82
N SER A 64 -0.82 14.87 -1.78
CA SER A 64 -0.92 13.42 -1.87
C SER A 64 -1.71 12.79 -0.72
N LYS A 65 -2.42 11.70 -1.02
CA LYS A 65 -3.14 10.85 -0.07
C LYS A 65 -2.33 9.60 0.26
N ALA A 66 -2.24 9.27 1.55
CA ALA A 66 -1.64 8.02 2.02
C ALA A 66 -2.68 6.88 2.04
N VAL A 67 -2.28 5.71 1.53
CA VAL A 67 -3.06 4.47 1.58
C VAL A 67 -2.15 3.34 2.04
N VAL A 68 -2.61 2.52 2.97
CA VAL A 68 -1.87 1.33 3.43
C VAL A 68 -2.65 0.08 3.04
N ILE A 69 -1.97 -0.91 2.49
CA ILE A 69 -2.54 -2.21 2.17
C ILE A 69 -1.78 -3.26 2.96
N HIS A 70 -2.51 -4.08 3.70
CA HIS A 70 -1.98 -5.28 4.35
C HIS A 70 -2.44 -6.50 3.56
N TYR A 71 -1.48 -7.22 2.99
CA TYR A 71 -1.75 -8.55 2.45
C TYR A 71 -1.34 -9.60 3.47
N LYS A 72 -2.29 -10.44 3.89
CA LYS A 72 -2.00 -11.56 4.77
C LYS A 72 -1.41 -12.71 3.96
N VAL A 73 -0.31 -13.26 4.46
CA VAL A 73 0.46 -14.32 3.79
C VAL A 73 0.32 -15.63 4.59
N GLY A 74 0.09 -16.74 3.89
CA GLY A 74 -0.06 -18.06 4.48
C GLY A 74 1.27 -18.66 4.95
N SER A 75 2.30 -18.57 4.11
CA SER A 75 3.64 -19.11 4.40
C SER A 75 4.76 -18.26 3.79
N GLU A 76 6.01 -18.47 4.24
CA GLU A 76 7.17 -17.84 3.60
C GLU A 76 7.38 -18.29 2.15
N SER A 77 6.98 -19.52 1.82
CA SER A 77 7.04 -20.04 0.45
C SER A 77 6.13 -19.24 -0.48
N ASP A 78 4.91 -18.94 -0.05
CA ASP A 78 3.95 -18.15 -0.84
C ASP A 78 4.50 -16.73 -1.12
N LEU A 79 5.14 -16.12 -0.12
CA LEU A 79 5.75 -14.81 -0.26
C LEU A 79 6.94 -14.83 -1.23
N ASN A 80 7.77 -15.86 -1.14
CA ASN A 80 8.89 -16.04 -2.06
C ASN A 80 8.40 -16.28 -3.49
N GLU A 81 7.36 -17.10 -3.66
CA GLU A 81 6.72 -17.31 -4.96
C GLU A 81 6.19 -15.99 -5.54
N TYR A 82 5.51 -15.17 -4.74
CA TYR A 82 5.06 -13.85 -5.16
C TYR A 82 6.24 -12.99 -5.67
N PHE A 83 7.32 -12.89 -4.91
CA PHE A 83 8.47 -12.08 -5.31
C PHE A 83 9.15 -12.60 -6.58
N LEU A 84 9.30 -13.92 -6.72
CA LEU A 84 9.99 -14.54 -7.86
C LEU A 84 9.15 -14.53 -9.14
N ARG A 85 7.83 -14.78 -9.04
CA ARG A 85 6.99 -15.05 -10.22
C ARG A 85 6.00 -13.94 -10.56
N HIS A 86 5.62 -13.10 -9.61
CA HIS A 86 4.45 -12.23 -9.75
C HIS A 86 4.75 -10.75 -9.56
N ALA A 87 5.63 -10.39 -8.62
CA ALA A 87 5.87 -9.02 -8.20
C ALA A 87 6.18 -8.06 -9.35
N SER A 88 7.12 -8.39 -10.23
CA SER A 88 7.51 -7.52 -11.35
C SER A 88 6.35 -7.29 -12.32
N ARG A 89 5.66 -8.37 -12.72
CA ARG A 89 4.53 -8.30 -13.66
C ARG A 89 3.37 -7.49 -13.09
N LEU A 90 3.00 -7.71 -11.83
CA LEU A 90 1.85 -7.07 -11.20
C LEU A 90 2.11 -5.60 -10.83
N ARG A 91 3.35 -5.19 -10.60
CA ARG A 91 3.70 -3.79 -10.27
C ARG A 91 3.87 -2.92 -11.52
N ALA A 92 4.22 -3.52 -12.66
CA ALA A 92 4.52 -2.77 -13.88
C ALA A 92 3.35 -1.93 -14.43
N PRO A 93 2.07 -2.37 -14.38
CA PRO A 93 0.93 -1.57 -14.81
C PRO A 93 0.85 -0.21 -14.11
N ALA A 94 0.95 -0.16 -12.77
CA ALA A 94 0.91 1.11 -12.03
C ALA A 94 2.04 2.06 -12.45
N VAL A 95 3.26 1.56 -12.63
CA VAL A 95 4.39 2.38 -13.08
C VAL A 95 4.14 2.93 -14.49
N ARG A 96 3.59 2.12 -15.39
CA ARG A 96 3.27 2.57 -16.76
C ARG A 96 2.13 3.59 -16.80
N GLN A 97 1.11 3.40 -15.97
CA GLN A 97 -0.10 4.23 -15.99
C GLN A 97 0.08 5.54 -15.21
N PHE A 98 0.71 5.49 -14.04
CA PHE A 98 0.77 6.63 -13.11
C PHE A 98 2.16 7.25 -12.98
N GLY A 99 3.21 6.59 -13.49
CA GLY A 99 4.56 7.12 -13.53
C GLY A 99 5.06 7.63 -12.17
N ALA A 100 5.50 8.89 -12.14
CA ALA A 100 6.02 9.54 -10.93
C ALA A 100 4.94 10.11 -9.99
N LYS A 101 3.65 10.02 -10.34
CA LYS A 101 2.54 10.57 -9.56
C LYS A 101 2.13 9.70 -8.35
N PHE A 102 2.89 8.65 -8.08
CA PHE A 102 2.75 7.89 -6.84
C PHE A 102 4.09 7.32 -6.38
N ARG A 103 4.17 6.99 -5.09
CA ARG A 103 5.28 6.25 -4.50
C ARG A 103 4.75 5.04 -3.73
N ALA A 104 5.53 3.97 -3.70
CA ALA A 104 5.17 2.75 -3.00
C ALA A 104 6.33 2.24 -2.14
N LYS A 105 6.14 2.21 -0.82
CA LYS A 105 7.03 1.56 0.15
C LYS A 105 6.48 0.18 0.50
N ARG A 106 7.37 -0.80 0.64
CA ARG A 106 7.00 -2.19 0.90
C ARG A 106 7.80 -2.74 2.06
N ARG A 107 7.16 -3.50 2.94
CA ARG A 107 7.83 -4.19 4.04
C ARG A 107 7.13 -5.50 4.36
N VAL A 108 7.90 -6.44 4.87
CA VAL A 108 7.36 -7.70 5.41
C VAL A 108 7.35 -7.57 6.92
N LEU A 109 6.17 -7.70 7.50
CA LEU A 109 5.95 -7.71 8.95
C LEU A 109 5.72 -9.16 9.36
N LYS A 110 6.44 -9.60 10.39
CA LYS A 110 6.16 -10.86 11.07
C LYS A 110 5.65 -10.51 12.46
N LEU A 111 4.57 -11.16 12.89
CA LEU A 111 4.09 -11.03 14.26
C LEU A 111 5.24 -11.38 15.20
N GLY A 112 5.61 -10.41 16.05
CA GLY A 112 6.64 -10.56 17.08
C GLY A 112 6.11 -11.27 18.32
N LEU A 113 6.92 -11.23 19.39
CA LEU A 113 6.61 -11.88 20.68
C LEU A 113 5.24 -11.44 21.20
N SER A 114 4.42 -12.44 21.55
CA SER A 114 3.20 -12.35 22.35
C SER A 114 3.51 -12.50 23.83
#